data_AF-J4WAB4-F1
#
_entry.id   AF-J4WAB4-F1
#
_cell.length_a   1.000
_cell.length_b   1.000
_cell.length_c   1.000
_cell.angle_alpha   90.00
_cell.angle_beta   90.00
_cell.angle_gamma   90.00
#
_symmetry.space_group_name_H-M   'P 1'
#
loop_
_entity.id
_entity.type
_entity.pdbx_description
1 polymer ?
#
loop_
_entity_poly.entity_id
_entity_poly.type
_entity_poly.pdbx_seq_one_letter_code
_entity_poly.pdbx_strand_id
1 'polypeptide(L)'
;MFLNSDITIYNKVYDEDKGYDIYQRTVIKGVHFEDSKGANVIKSGLENADRAWVYVPFKADMSRQYISPIEFKKLDDKSKYFTFEKGDRLIKGNIDFEPTTEKSIDENFDAFTITSVDIFDFGSEKMRHFELGAR
;
A
#
# COMPACT_ATOMS: atom_id res chain seq x y z
N MET A 1 -16.00 -3.67 9.77
CA MET A 1 -15.27 -3.44 8.52
C MET A 1 -15.50 -4.64 7.60
N PHE A 2 -15.90 -4.40 6.36
CA PHE A 2 -16.14 -5.47 5.38
C PHE A 2 -14.84 -5.71 4.61
N LEU A 3 -14.29 -6.93 4.61
CA LEU A 3 -13.06 -7.22 3.87
C LEU A 3 -13.45 -7.77 2.50
N ASN A 4 -13.09 -7.06 1.43
CA ASN A 4 -13.56 -7.34 0.07
C ASN A 4 -12.43 -7.64 -0.91
N SER A 5 -11.17 -7.48 -0.50
CA SER A 5 -10.03 -7.63 -1.39
C SER A 5 -8.75 -7.93 -0.64
N ASP A 6 -7.73 -8.25 -1.42
CA ASP A 6 -6.33 -8.31 -1.00
C ASP A 6 -5.58 -7.19 -1.72
N ILE A 7 -4.41 -6.82 -1.23
CA ILE A 7 -3.54 -5.85 -1.89
C ILE A 7 -2.09 -6.34 -1.89
N THR A 8 -1.32 -5.79 -2.82
CA THR A 8 0.12 -5.94 -2.87
C THR A 8 0.75 -4.56 -2.85
N ILE A 9 1.71 -4.36 -1.96
CA ILE A 9 2.47 -3.10 -1.83
C ILE A 9 3.91 -3.36 -2.20
N TYR A 10 4.52 -2.40 -2.90
CA TYR A 10 5.94 -2.38 -3.19
C TYR A 10 6.57 -1.19 -2.47
N ASN A 11 7.38 -1.48 -1.46
CA ASN A 11 8.21 -0.47 -0.82
C ASN A 11 9.51 -0.31 -1.60
N LYS A 12 9.89 0.93 -1.87
CA LYS A 12 11.19 1.24 -2.48
C LYS A 12 12.29 1.20 -1.41
N VAL A 13 13.26 0.31 -1.56
CA VAL A 13 14.36 0.12 -0.62
C VAL A 13 15.67 0.23 -1.38
N TYR A 14 16.59 1.07 -0.91
CA TYR A 14 17.93 1.13 -1.49
C TYR A 14 18.76 -0.07 -1.01
N ASP A 15 19.31 -0.83 -1.95
CA ASP A 15 20.16 -1.98 -1.68
C ASP A 15 21.62 -1.57 -1.89
N GLU A 16 22.39 -1.51 -0.79
CA GLU A 16 23.79 -1.06 -0.81
C GLU A 16 24.73 -2.04 -1.53
N ASP A 17 24.41 -3.34 -1.51
CA ASP A 17 25.21 -4.39 -2.16
C ASP A 17 25.10 -4.28 -3.68
N LYS A 18 23.88 -3.99 -4.17
CA LYS A 18 23.57 -3.84 -5.59
C LYS A 18 23.79 -2.43 -6.14
N GLY A 19 23.79 -1.41 -5.28
CA GLY A 19 23.95 0.00 -5.66
C GLY A 19 22.75 0.58 -6.41
N TYR A 20 21.57 -0.05 -6.31
CA TYR A 20 20.32 0.43 -6.90
C TYR A 20 19.11 0.17 -6.00
N ASP A 21 18.01 0.86 -6.28
CA ASP A 21 16.76 0.69 -5.57
C ASP A 21 16.07 -0.64 -5.94
N ILE A 22 15.76 -1.45 -4.94
CA ILE A 22 14.94 -2.65 -5.07
C ILE A 22 13.51 -2.36 -4.60
N TYR A 23 12.54 -3.09 -5.16
CA TYR A 23 11.13 -2.97 -4.81
C TYR A 23 10.70 -4.16 -4.00
N GLN A 24 10.48 -3.92 -2.72
CA GLN A 24 10.14 -4.94 -1.75
C GLN A 24 8.63 -5.21 -1.74
N ARG A 25 8.25 -6.35 -2.29
CA ARG A 25 6.86 -6.82 -2.33
C ARG A 25 6.34 -7.25 -0.97
N THR A 26 5.17 -6.76 -0.59
CA THR A 26 4.38 -7.22 0.56
C THR A 26 2.92 -7.42 0.14
N VAL A 27 2.45 -8.67 0.26
CA VAL A 27 1.02 -9.01 0.18
C VAL A 27 0.35 -8.78 1.52
N ILE A 28 -0.84 -8.19 1.48
CA ILE A 28 -1.74 -8.04 2.62
C ILE A 28 -3.12 -8.56 2.22
N LYS A 29 -3.58 -9.60 2.91
CA LYS A 29 -4.88 -10.23 2.66
C LYS A 29 -5.93 -9.77 3.65
N GLY A 30 -7.17 -9.70 3.19
CA GLY A 30 -8.30 -9.29 4.01
C GLY A 30 -8.26 -7.80 4.32
N VAL A 31 -8.31 -6.98 3.28
CA VAL A 31 -8.44 -5.52 3.37
C VAL A 31 -9.80 -5.07 2.84
N HIS A 32 -10.20 -3.85 3.17
CA HIS A 32 -11.29 -3.18 2.46
C HIS A 32 -10.67 -2.24 1.42
N PHE A 33 -10.98 -2.47 0.15
CA PHE A 33 -10.54 -1.66 -0.97
C PHE A 33 -11.76 -1.00 -1.60
N GLU A 34 -11.77 0.33 -1.63
CA GLU A 34 -12.77 1.15 -2.30
C GLU A 34 -12.12 1.90 -3.45
N ASP A 35 -12.51 1.56 -4.68
CA ASP A 35 -12.07 2.27 -5.88
C ASP A 35 -13.13 3.29 -6.29
N SER A 36 -12.74 4.53 -6.53
CA SER A 36 -13.67 5.58 -6.96
C SER A 36 -13.68 5.81 -8.48
N LYS A 37 -13.05 4.94 -9.30
CA LYS A 37 -13.11 5.01 -10.77
C LYS A 37 -14.58 5.01 -11.24
N GLY A 38 -15.14 6.21 -11.48
CA GLY A 38 -16.48 6.41 -12.05
C GLY A 38 -17.55 7.10 -11.18
N ALA A 39 -17.38 7.23 -9.85
CA ALA A 39 -18.44 7.84 -9.01
C ALA A 39 -18.42 9.39 -8.99
N ASN A 40 -17.29 10.01 -9.35
CA ASN A 40 -17.07 11.45 -9.16
C ASN A 40 -17.52 12.34 -10.33
N VAL A 41 -18.02 11.78 -11.43
CA VAL A 41 -18.42 12.57 -12.62
C VAL A 41 -19.69 13.41 -12.37
N ILE A 42 -20.50 13.09 -11.35
CA ILE A 42 -21.88 13.61 -11.26
C ILE A 42 -22.07 14.76 -10.25
N LYS A 43 -21.17 14.99 -9.27
CA LYS A 43 -21.52 15.85 -8.10
C LYS A 43 -20.71 17.11 -7.84
N SER A 44 -19.52 17.29 -8.39
CA SER A 44 -18.77 18.54 -8.22
C SER A 44 -17.70 18.59 -9.27
N GLY A 45 -17.70 19.61 -10.13
CA GLY A 45 -16.69 19.83 -11.18
C GLY A 45 -15.29 20.13 -10.63
N LEU A 46 -14.76 19.24 -9.79
CA LEU A 46 -13.38 19.19 -9.32
C LEU A 46 -12.69 18.06 -10.09
N GLU A 47 -11.94 18.46 -11.11
CA GLU A 47 -11.15 17.63 -12.03
C GLU A 47 -9.94 16.97 -11.35
N ASN A 48 -10.09 16.20 -10.27
CA ASN A 48 -8.98 15.45 -9.67
C ASN A 48 -9.51 14.17 -9.03
N ALA A 49 -9.69 13.10 -9.81
CA ALA A 49 -8.66 12.11 -10.20
C ALA A 49 -9.00 10.81 -9.46
N ASP A 50 -8.83 9.67 -10.12
CA ASP A 50 -9.16 8.35 -9.59
C ASP A 50 -8.50 8.15 -8.21
N ARG A 51 -9.33 7.94 -7.18
CA ARG A 51 -8.88 7.75 -5.79
C ARG A 51 -9.26 6.36 -5.32
N ALA A 52 -8.30 5.67 -4.75
CA ALA A 52 -8.51 4.41 -4.05
C ALA A 52 -8.34 4.65 -2.54
N TRP A 53 -9.29 4.14 -1.75
CA TRP A 53 -9.19 4.07 -0.30
C TRP A 53 -8.97 2.62 0.09
N VAL A 54 -7.95 2.39 0.90
CA VAL A 54 -7.60 1.05 1.35
C VAL A 54 -7.51 1.05 2.86
N TYR A 55 -8.37 0.28 3.48
CA TYR A 55 -8.41 0.12 4.90
C TYR A 55 -7.79 -1.24 5.23
N VAL A 56 -6.76 -1.24 6.06
CA VAL A 56 -5.98 -2.42 6.42
C VAL A 56 -6.12 -2.68 7.92
N PRO A 57 -6.88 -3.71 8.35
CA PRO A 57 -6.95 -4.07 9.76
C PRO A 57 -5.56 -4.40 10.30
N PHE A 58 -5.28 -4.05 11.56
CA PHE A 58 -3.99 -4.39 12.18
C PHE A 58 -3.77 -5.91 12.31
N LYS A 59 -4.85 -6.68 12.28
CA LYS A 59 -4.84 -8.15 12.33
C LYS A 59 -4.94 -8.79 10.93
N ALA A 60 -4.78 -8.02 9.85
CA ALA A 60 -4.75 -8.57 8.49
C ALA A 60 -3.58 -9.54 8.32
N ASP A 61 -3.75 -10.51 7.41
CA ASP A 61 -2.69 -11.48 7.09
C ASP A 61 -1.67 -10.81 6.18
N MET A 62 -0.51 -10.47 6.73
CA MET A 62 0.57 -9.75 6.05
C MET A 62 1.76 -10.67 5.85
N SER A 63 2.30 -10.70 4.63
CA SER A 63 3.50 -11.48 4.30
C SER A 63 4.79 -10.97 4.97
N ARG A 64 4.80 -9.71 5.43
CA ARG A 64 5.90 -9.08 6.15
C ARG A 64 5.36 -8.36 7.39
N GLN A 65 6.23 -8.05 8.33
CA GLN A 65 5.83 -7.35 9.56
C GLN A 65 5.81 -5.84 9.36
N TYR A 66 4.69 -5.19 9.70
CA TYR A 66 4.60 -3.73 9.65
C TYR A 66 5.47 -3.10 10.73
N ILE A 67 6.20 -2.04 10.36
CA ILE A 67 6.86 -1.11 11.27
C ILE A 67 6.66 0.32 10.79
N SER A 68 6.79 1.28 11.71
CA SER A 68 6.66 2.70 11.39
C SER A 68 7.75 3.15 10.40
N PRO A 69 7.48 4.13 9.51
CA PRO A 69 8.45 4.61 8.53
C PRO A 69 9.79 5.06 9.12
N ILE A 70 9.75 5.64 10.33
CA ILE A 70 10.93 6.09 11.07
C ILE A 70 11.83 4.90 11.46
N GLU A 71 11.23 3.81 11.95
CA GLU A 71 11.97 2.61 12.34
C GLU A 71 12.45 1.84 11.10
N PHE A 72 11.63 1.80 10.05
CA PHE A 72 12.00 1.23 8.76
C PHE A 72 13.25 1.88 8.19
N LYS A 73 13.39 3.21 8.30
CA LYS A 73 14.57 3.95 7.83
C LYS A 73 15.84 3.68 8.63
N LYS A 74 15.73 3.28 9.91
CA LYS A 74 16.88 3.00 10.79
C LYS A 74 17.40 1.56 10.67
N LEU A 75 16.62 0.65 10.10
CA LEU A 75 17.03 -0.74 9.94
C LEU A 75 17.99 -0.89 8.77
N ASP A 76 19.08 -1.61 9.00
CA ASP A 76 19.94 -2.18 7.96
C ASP A 76 19.19 -3.28 7.18
N ASP A 77 18.68 -4.31 7.88
CA ASP A 77 17.90 -5.39 7.25
C ASP A 77 16.41 -5.06 7.21
N LYS A 78 15.94 -4.65 6.03
CA LYS A 78 14.51 -4.38 5.75
C LYS A 78 13.76 -5.59 5.22
N SER A 79 14.45 -6.70 4.97
CA SER A 79 13.92 -7.89 4.30
C SER A 79 12.68 -8.49 4.95
N LYS A 80 12.50 -8.39 6.26
CA LYS A 80 11.34 -8.96 6.97
C LYS A 80 10.22 -7.97 7.25
N TYR A 81 10.48 -6.69 7.02
CA TYR A 81 9.64 -5.60 7.47
C TYR A 81 9.04 -4.85 6.29
N PHE A 82 7.94 -4.13 6.51
CA PHE A 82 7.39 -3.24 5.51
C PHE A 82 6.79 -2.02 6.20
N THR A 83 6.54 -0.97 5.42
CA THR A 83 5.93 0.27 5.93
C THR A 83 4.90 0.80 4.94
N PHE A 84 4.06 1.71 5.40
CA PHE A 84 3.23 2.54 4.54
C PHE A 84 3.83 3.95 4.53
N GLU A 85 4.43 4.36 3.42
CA GLU A 85 4.92 5.71 3.20
C GLU A 85 4.30 6.31 1.92
N LYS A 86 4.25 7.65 1.87
CA LYS A 86 3.78 8.37 0.69
C LYS A 86 4.75 8.11 -0.46
N GLY A 87 4.21 7.76 -1.63
CA GLY A 87 5.00 7.40 -2.81
C GLY A 87 5.17 5.90 -3.02
N ASP A 88 4.84 5.06 -2.05
CA ASP A 88 4.82 3.61 -2.24
C ASP A 88 3.74 3.20 -3.26
N ARG A 89 4.01 2.12 -3.99
CA ARG A 89 3.09 1.58 -4.98
C ARG A 89 2.19 0.51 -4.36
N LEU A 90 0.89 0.62 -4.63
CA LEU A 90 -0.16 -0.25 -4.14
C LEU A 90 -0.94 -0.82 -5.33
N ILE A 91 -1.17 -2.12 -5.32
CA ILE A 91 -1.95 -2.81 -6.36
C ILE A 91 -3.07 -3.57 -5.69
N LYS A 92 -4.25 -3.54 -6.31
CA LYS A 92 -5.38 -4.37 -5.89
C LYS A 92 -5.14 -5.82 -6.30
N GLY A 93 -5.22 -6.73 -5.35
CA GLY A 93 -5.07 -8.17 -5.53
C GLY A 93 -3.76 -8.74 -5.00
N ASN A 94 -3.69 -10.07 -5.01
CA ASN A 94 -2.48 -10.83 -4.71
C ASN A 94 -1.65 -10.96 -5.99
N ILE A 95 -0.61 -10.14 -6.13
CA ILE A 95 0.25 -10.15 -7.30
C ILE A 95 1.54 -10.85 -6.94
N ASP A 96 1.92 -11.93 -7.63
CA ASP A 96 3.21 -12.59 -7.46
C ASP A 96 4.17 -12.14 -8.57
N PHE A 97 4.63 -10.90 -8.44
CA PHE A 97 5.55 -10.27 -9.39
C PHE A 97 6.70 -9.62 -8.62
N GLU A 98 7.93 -9.83 -9.08
CA GLU A 98 9.11 -9.18 -8.54
C GLU A 98 9.57 -8.10 -9.54
N PRO A 99 9.18 -6.83 -9.34
CA PRO A 99 9.49 -5.78 -10.28
C PRO A 99 10.98 -5.43 -10.23
N THR A 100 11.59 -5.35 -11.41
CA THR A 100 12.95 -4.83 -11.58
C THR A 100 12.98 -3.29 -11.58
N THR A 101 11.87 -2.64 -11.91
CA THR A 101 11.75 -1.17 -11.96
C THR A 101 10.30 -0.76 -11.69
N GLU A 102 10.08 0.45 -11.18
CA GLU A 102 8.73 1.02 -11.01
C GLU A 102 7.87 0.94 -12.27
N LYS A 103 8.47 1.27 -13.44
CA LYS A 103 7.77 1.24 -14.73
C LYS A 103 7.18 -0.13 -15.05
N SER A 104 7.90 -1.20 -14.70
CA SER A 104 7.41 -2.57 -14.92
C SER A 104 6.14 -2.84 -14.11
N ILE A 105 5.93 -2.14 -13.00
CA ILE A 105 4.70 -2.26 -12.21
C ILE A 105 3.55 -1.59 -12.96
N ASP A 106 3.70 -0.32 -13.34
CA ASP A 106 2.65 0.44 -14.05
C ASP A 106 2.30 -0.15 -15.42
N GLU A 107 3.26 -0.76 -16.11
CA GLU A 107 3.02 -1.39 -17.42
C GLU A 107 2.25 -2.70 -17.34
N ASN A 108 2.37 -3.44 -16.22
CA ASN A 108 1.74 -4.75 -16.06
C ASN A 108 0.46 -4.70 -15.23
N PHE A 109 0.28 -3.69 -14.38
CA PHE A 109 -0.79 -3.63 -13.39
C PHE A 109 -1.33 -2.21 -13.20
N ASP A 110 -2.62 -2.11 -12.88
CA ASP A 110 -3.24 -0.89 -12.34
C ASP A 110 -2.70 -0.61 -10.93
N ALA A 111 -1.55 0.09 -10.88
CA ALA A 111 -0.92 0.50 -9.65
C ALA A 111 -1.40 1.89 -9.22
N PHE A 112 -1.66 2.03 -7.92
CA PHE A 112 -1.95 3.27 -7.24
C PHE A 112 -0.73 3.72 -6.45
N THR A 113 -0.57 5.02 -6.28
CA THR A 113 0.49 5.61 -5.47
C THR A 113 -0.10 6.08 -4.16
N ILE A 114 0.47 5.65 -3.03
CA ILE A 114 0.03 6.07 -1.70
C ILE A 114 0.29 7.57 -1.53
N THR A 115 -0.72 8.31 -1.09
CA THR A 115 -0.70 9.77 -0.89
C THR A 115 -0.95 10.18 0.56
N SER A 116 -1.76 9.41 1.28
CA SER A 116 -2.00 9.57 2.71
C SER A 116 -1.96 8.22 3.40
N VAL A 117 -1.50 8.24 4.66
CA VAL A 117 -1.46 7.09 5.56
C VAL A 117 -1.90 7.62 6.91
N ASP A 118 -3.01 7.08 7.39
CA ASP A 118 -3.61 7.46 8.65
C ASP A 118 -3.75 6.21 9.54
N ILE A 119 -3.48 6.36 10.83
CA ILE A 119 -3.46 5.26 11.80
C ILE A 119 -4.65 5.43 12.74
N PHE A 120 -5.59 4.49 12.68
CA PHE A 120 -6.74 4.44 13.56
C PHE A 120 -6.52 3.35 14.61
N ASP A 121 -5.80 3.68 15.69
CA ASP A 121 -5.44 2.76 16.78
C ASP A 121 -6.40 2.79 17.97
N PHE A 122 -7.48 3.58 17.89
CA PHE A 122 -8.48 3.74 18.93
C PHE A 122 -9.70 2.82 18.73
N GLY A 123 -10.52 2.70 19.78
CA GLY A 123 -11.71 1.85 19.77
C GLY A 123 -11.41 0.36 20.00
N SER A 124 -12.39 -0.48 19.65
CA SER A 124 -12.29 -1.94 19.79
C SER A 124 -11.21 -2.51 18.87
N GLU A 125 -10.57 -3.62 19.23
CA GLU A 125 -9.51 -4.23 18.41
C GLU A 125 -9.94 -4.53 16.96
N LYS A 126 -11.24 -4.76 16.73
CA LYS A 126 -11.82 -5.02 15.40
C LYS A 126 -12.03 -3.75 14.56
N MET A 127 -11.92 -2.58 15.17
CA MET A 127 -12.03 -1.27 14.52
C MET A 127 -10.66 -0.65 14.26
N ARG A 128 -9.57 -1.21 14.78
CA ARG A 128 -8.24 -0.67 14.57
C ARG A 128 -7.70 -1.04 13.20
N HIS A 129 -7.33 -0.04 12.41
CA HIS A 129 -6.89 -0.22 11.03
C HIS A 129 -5.99 0.94 10.58
N PHE A 130 -5.25 0.71 9.51
CA PHE A 130 -4.62 1.75 8.71
C PHE A 130 -5.59 2.19 7.63
N GLU A 131 -5.67 3.48 7.37
CA GLU A 131 -6.38 4.05 6.24
C GLU A 131 -5.35 4.61 5.26
N LEU A 132 -5.36 4.10 4.03
CA LEU A 132 -4.44 4.49 2.97
C LEU A 132 -5.24 5.18 1.88
N GLY A 133 -4.91 6.43 1.61
CA GLY A 133 -5.42 7.15 0.43
C GLY A 133 -4.41 7.02 -0.71
N ALA A 134 -4.84 6.52 -1.87
CA ALA A 134 -3.99 6.33 -3.04
C ALA A 134 -4.61 6.91 -4.32
N ARG A 135 -3.76 7.26 -5.30
CA ARG A 135 -4.14 7.81 -6.60
C ARG A 135 -3.28 7.28 -7.73
#